data_AF-A0A9C9TCV0-F1
#
_entry.id   AF-A0A9C9TCV0-F1
#
_cell.length_a   1.000
_cell.length_b   1.000
_cell.length_c   1.000
_cell.angle_alpha   90.00
_cell.angle_beta   90.00
_cell.angle_gamma   90.00
#
_symmetry.space_group_name_H-M   'P 1'
#
loop_
_entity.id
_entity.type
_entity.pdbx_description
1 polymer ?
#
loop_
_entity_poly.entity_id
_entity_poly.type
_entity_poly.pdbx_seq_one_letter_code
_entity_poly.pdbx_strand_id
1 'polypeptide(L)'
;MSLIQIDPMGWIPDPVKQQIVDGIVTFVADQAKKTLGDEVSRSLTRLRSDAAFQGAVDEGLKEATDRFVREYMVEDKDLVAAMARDPDFWRAESVRAPSDI
;
A
#
# COMPACT_ATOMS: atom_id res chain seq x y z
N MET A 1 4.59 -26.37 15.51
CA MET A 1 5.15 -25.21 14.80
C MET A 1 4.20 -24.05 15.01
N SER A 2 4.70 -22.93 15.56
CA SER A 2 3.85 -21.75 15.75
C SER A 2 3.51 -21.18 14.37
N LEU A 3 2.21 -21.10 14.05
CA LEU A 3 1.74 -20.30 12.93
C LEU A 3 2.03 -18.85 13.31
N ILE A 4 2.92 -18.18 12.59
CA ILE A 4 3.11 -16.75 12.76
C ILE A 4 1.76 -16.11 12.41
N GLN A 5 1.06 -15.59 13.42
CA GLN A 5 -0.11 -14.75 13.20
C GLN A 5 0.40 -13.41 12.69
N ILE A 6 0.40 -13.25 11.38
CA ILE A 6 0.68 -11.97 10.73
C ILE A 6 -0.63 -11.23 10.67
N ASP A 7 -0.71 -10.07 11.33
CA ASP A 7 -1.81 -9.14 11.12
C ASP A 7 -1.59 -8.44 9.77
N PRO A 8 -2.43 -8.71 8.76
CA PRO A 8 -2.28 -8.15 7.42
C PRO A 8 -2.38 -6.62 7.36
N MET A 9 -2.99 -6.01 8.38
CA MET A 9 -3.12 -4.55 8.46
C MET A 9 -2.18 -3.92 9.47
N GLY A 10 -1.70 -4.72 10.43
CA GLY A 10 -0.68 -4.34 11.41
C GLY A 10 0.75 -4.38 10.87
N TRP A 11 1.00 -5.07 9.74
CA TRP A 11 2.33 -5.20 9.15
C TRP A 11 2.78 -3.99 8.29
N ILE A 12 1.86 -3.19 7.73
CA ILE A 12 2.17 -1.97 6.96
C ILE A 12 1.97 -0.76 7.87
N PRO A 13 3.00 0.05 8.11
CA PRO A 13 2.87 1.27 8.91
C PRO A 13 1.92 2.29 8.29
N ASP A 14 1.16 3.01 9.11
CA ASP A 14 0.22 4.03 8.64
C ASP A 14 0.85 5.10 7.71
N PRO A 15 2.09 5.58 7.94
CA PRO A 15 2.74 6.49 6.99
C PRO A 15 2.90 5.89 5.58
N VAL A 16 3.08 4.57 5.47
CA VAL A 16 3.18 3.88 4.17
C VAL A 16 1.81 3.78 3.52
N LYS A 17 0.76 3.46 4.29
CA LYS A 17 -0.63 3.46 3.78
C LYS A 17 -1.02 4.83 3.22
N GLN A 18 -0.67 5.90 3.94
CA GLN A 18 -0.90 7.28 3.48
C GLN A 18 -0.13 7.59 2.20
N GLN A 19 1.12 7.14 2.06
CA GLN A 19 1.88 7.30 0.81
C GLN A 19 1.22 6.58 -0.38
N ILE A 20 0.64 5.41 -0.16
CA ILE A 20 -0.11 4.67 -1.20
C ILE A 20 -1.36 5.46 -1.62
N VAL A 21 -2.16 5.92 -0.64
CA VAL A 21 -3.34 6.77 -0.89
C VAL A 21 -2.96 8.02 -1.68
N ASP A 22 -1.93 8.74 -1.23
CA ASP A 22 -1.45 9.95 -1.89
C ASP A 22 -0.98 9.67 -3.32
N GLY A 23 -0.25 8.57 -3.54
CA GLY A 23 0.23 8.14 -4.86
C GLY A 23 -0.92 7.85 -5.82
N ILE A 24 -1.91 7.06 -5.40
CA ILE A 24 -3.09 6.73 -6.22
C ILE A 24 -3.85 8.00 -6.60
N VAL A 25 -4.16 8.85 -5.63
CA VAL A 25 -4.92 10.08 -5.91
C VAL A 25 -4.15 11.02 -6.82
N THR A 26 -2.84 11.17 -6.61
CA THR A 26 -1.99 12.02 -7.47
C THR A 26 -1.98 11.50 -8.90
N PHE A 27 -1.76 10.19 -9.09
CA PHE A 27 -1.77 9.58 -10.42
C PHE A 27 -3.11 9.79 -11.15
N VAL A 28 -4.22 9.54 -10.47
CA VAL A 28 -5.57 9.70 -11.06
C VAL A 28 -5.85 11.17 -11.36
N ALA A 29 -5.51 12.09 -10.46
CA ALA A 29 -5.68 13.53 -10.67
C ALA A 29 -4.83 14.04 -11.84
N ASP A 30 -3.61 13.56 -12.01
CA ASP A 30 -2.72 13.92 -13.12
C ASP A 30 -3.24 13.39 -14.46
N GLN A 31 -3.78 12.16 -14.48
CA GLN A 31 -4.40 11.62 -15.70
C GLN A 31 -5.70 12.32 -16.05
N ALA A 32 -6.52 12.67 -15.06
CA ALA A 32 -7.71 13.47 -15.27
C ALA A 32 -7.38 14.89 -15.77
N LYS A 33 -6.30 15.51 -15.27
CA LYS A 33 -5.85 16.82 -15.76
C LYS A 33 -5.58 16.82 -17.26
N LYS A 34 -4.91 15.78 -17.76
CA LYS A 34 -4.57 15.64 -19.20
C LYS A 34 -5.79 15.44 -20.09
N THR A 35 -6.89 14.88 -19.58
CA THR A 35 -8.02 14.41 -20.37
C THR A 35 -9.30 15.22 -20.16
N LEU A 36 -9.54 15.69 -18.94
CA LEU A 36 -10.79 16.31 -18.48
C LEU A 36 -10.56 17.74 -17.92
N GLY A 37 -9.31 18.18 -17.81
CA GLY A 37 -8.93 19.53 -17.38
C GLY A 37 -8.77 19.71 -15.87
N ASP A 38 -8.38 20.93 -15.49
CA ASP A 38 -7.91 21.27 -14.14
C ASP A 38 -8.99 21.21 -13.05
N GLU A 39 -10.26 21.41 -13.42
CA GLU A 39 -11.37 21.41 -12.45
C GLU A 39 -11.65 20.01 -11.92
N VAL A 40 -11.70 19.01 -12.81
CA VAL A 40 -11.88 17.61 -12.44
C VAL A 40 -10.68 17.10 -11.65
N SER A 41 -9.46 17.44 -12.08
CA SER A 41 -8.22 17.11 -11.36
C SER A 41 -8.25 17.63 -9.91
N ARG A 42 -8.63 18.90 -9.71
CA ARG A 42 -8.77 19.50 -8.36
C ARG A 42 -9.86 18.86 -7.52
N SER A 43 -10.94 18.37 -8.13
CA SER A 43 -11.97 17.65 -7.36
C SER A 43 -11.45 16.28 -6.89
N LEU A 44 -10.64 15.61 -7.71
CA LEU A 44 -10.10 14.28 -7.40
C LEU A 44 -9.09 14.29 -6.25
N THR A 45 -8.35 15.39 -6.04
CA THR A 45 -7.43 15.49 -4.90
C THR A 45 -8.14 15.41 -3.55
N ARG A 46 -9.45 15.70 -3.49
CA ARG A 46 -10.28 15.58 -2.28
C ARG A 46 -10.53 14.13 -1.86
N LEU A 47 -10.32 13.16 -2.76
CA LEU A 47 -10.47 11.73 -2.44
C LEU A 47 -9.49 11.29 -1.34
N ARG A 48 -8.36 11.98 -1.16
CA ARG A 48 -7.41 11.69 -0.07
C ARG A 48 -8.07 11.69 1.30
N SER A 49 -9.06 12.55 1.52
CA SER A 49 -9.78 12.66 2.79
C SER A 49 -11.17 12.00 2.78
N ASP A 50 -11.54 11.35 1.67
CA ASP A 50 -12.84 10.69 1.56
C ASP A 50 -12.81 9.36 2.30
N ALA A 51 -13.71 9.18 3.28
CA ALA A 51 -13.71 8.01 4.14
C ALA A 51 -14.06 6.72 3.39
N ALA A 52 -14.92 6.79 2.36
CA ALA A 52 -15.27 5.62 1.57
C ALA A 52 -14.11 5.19 0.67
N PHE A 53 -13.40 6.15 0.07
CA PHE A 53 -12.18 5.89 -0.68
C PHE A 53 -11.07 5.29 0.19
N GLN A 54 -10.82 5.88 1.37
CA GLN A 54 -9.85 5.32 2.32
C GLN A 54 -10.22 3.88 2.72
N GLY A 55 -11.49 3.61 3.02
CA GLY A 55 -11.96 2.27 3.34
C GLY A 55 -11.74 1.26 2.20
N ALA A 56 -11.97 1.67 0.95
CA ALA A 56 -11.72 0.82 -0.22
C ALA A 56 -10.23 0.53 -0.43
N VAL A 57 -9.36 1.53 -0.18
CA VAL A 57 -7.91 1.32 -0.23
C VAL A 57 -7.45 0.37 0.87
N ASP A 58 -7.95 0.53 2.09
CA ASP A 58 -7.63 -0.36 3.21
C ASP A 58 -8.07 -1.82 2.94
N GLU A 59 -9.26 -2.01 2.36
CA GLU A 59 -9.73 -3.33 1.95
C GLU A 59 -8.83 -3.95 0.87
N GLY A 60 -8.46 -3.19 -0.15
CA GLY A 60 -7.53 -3.65 -1.19
C GLY A 60 -6.14 -3.98 -0.65
N LEU A 61 -5.62 -3.19 0.31
CA LEU A 61 -4.35 -3.47 0.97
C LEU A 61 -4.39 -4.75 1.80
N LYS A 62 -5.51 -4.98 2.49
CA LYS A 62 -5.74 -6.24 3.20
C LYS A 62 -5.74 -7.43 2.25
N GLU A 63 -6.49 -7.37 1.16
CA GLU A 63 -6.53 -8.46 0.16
C GLU A 63 -5.16 -8.71 -0.48
N ALA A 64 -4.44 -7.66 -0.84
CA ALA A 64 -3.10 -7.76 -1.41
C ALA A 64 -2.12 -8.40 -0.43
N THR A 65 -2.20 -8.04 0.85
CA THR A 65 -1.39 -8.64 1.91
C THR A 65 -1.74 -10.11 2.11
N ASP A 66 -3.02 -10.44 2.22
CA ASP A 66 -3.49 -11.82 2.40
C ASP A 66 -3.06 -12.70 1.23
N ARG A 67 -3.04 -12.15 0.02
CA ARG A 67 -2.51 -12.82 -1.16
C ARG A 67 -0.99 -13.02 -1.05
N PHE A 68 -0.23 -11.97 -0.75
CA PHE A 68 1.22 -12.05 -0.61
C PHE A 68 1.63 -13.09 0.44
N VAL A 69 1.03 -13.05 1.64
CA VAL A 69 1.32 -14.00 2.71
C VAL A 69 0.99 -15.42 2.24
N ARG A 70 -0.14 -15.64 1.57
CA ARG A 70 -0.53 -16.97 1.09
C ARG A 70 0.44 -17.53 0.04
N GLU A 71 0.84 -16.70 -0.92
CA GLU A 71 1.77 -17.10 -1.99
C GLU A 71 3.15 -17.38 -1.40
N TYR A 72 3.71 -16.45 -0.64
CA TYR A 72 5.07 -16.55 -0.13
C TYR A 72 5.21 -17.44 1.11
N MET A 73 4.16 -17.74 1.87
CA MET A 73 4.24 -18.78 2.90
C MET A 73 4.48 -20.18 2.31
N VAL A 74 4.13 -20.40 1.04
CA VAL A 74 4.37 -21.65 0.31
C VAL A 74 5.74 -21.62 -0.36
N GLU A 75 6.12 -20.50 -0.97
CA GLU A 75 7.36 -20.36 -1.75
C GLU A 75 8.59 -20.03 -0.89
N ASP A 76 8.47 -19.11 0.05
CA ASP A 76 9.54 -18.66 0.94
C ASP A 76 8.99 -18.14 2.28
N LYS A 77 8.72 -19.10 3.17
CA LYS A 77 8.21 -18.83 4.52
C LYS A 77 9.16 -17.96 5.35
N ASP A 78 10.46 -18.06 5.12
CA ASP A 78 11.45 -17.33 5.92
C ASP A 78 11.47 -15.85 5.54
N LEU A 79 11.24 -15.51 4.27
CA LEU A 79 11.03 -14.12 3.83
C LEU A 79 9.84 -13.47 4.55
N VAL A 80 8.69 -14.14 4.54
CA VAL A 80 7.47 -13.63 5.20
C VAL A 80 7.69 -13.47 6.70
N ALA A 81 8.37 -14.42 7.34
CA ALA A 81 8.72 -14.35 8.75
C ALA A 81 9.73 -13.25 9.08
N ALA A 82 10.71 -13.00 8.20
CA ALA A 82 11.71 -11.95 8.36
C ALA A 82 11.08 -10.56 8.25
N MET A 83 10.25 -10.35 7.21
CA MET A 83 9.50 -9.11 7.02
C MET A 83 8.58 -8.81 8.21
N ALA A 84 7.88 -9.82 8.74
CA ALA A 84 6.98 -9.64 9.88
C ALA A 84 7.70 -9.32 11.20
N ARG A 85 9.00 -9.66 11.32
CA ARG A 85 9.81 -9.44 12.53
C ARG A 85 10.63 -8.16 12.49
N ASP A 86 10.78 -7.55 11.32
CA ASP A 86 11.55 -6.33 11.14
C ASP A 86 10.63 -5.10 11.06
N PRO A 87 10.46 -4.34 12.16
CA PRO A 87 9.62 -3.15 12.19
C PRO A 87 10.16 -1.99 11.33
N ASP A 88 11.45 -2.04 10.94
CA ASP A 88 12.09 -1.04 10.10
C ASP A 88 12.18 -1.47 8.64
N PHE A 89 11.68 -2.66 8.27
CA PHE A 89 11.67 -3.17 6.90
C PHE A 89 11.14 -2.12 5.90
N TRP A 90 9.97 -1.55 6.19
CA TRP A 90 9.34 -0.52 5.35
C TRP A 90 10.07 0.83 5.34
N ARG A 91 10.99 1.04 6.29
CA ARG A 91 11.81 2.25 6.37
C ARG A 91 13.14 2.09 5.62
N ALA A 92 13.55 0.86 5.33
CA ALA A 92 14.79 0.57 4.61
C ALA A 92 14.80 1.28 3.26
N GLU A 93 15.90 1.95 2.93
CA GLU A 93 16.06 2.69 1.67
C GLU A 93 15.86 1.78 0.47
N SER A 94 16.36 0.54 0.52
CA SER A 94 16.19 -0.48 -0.52
C SER A 94 14.73 -0.88 -0.78
N VAL A 95 13.83 -0.67 0.19
CA VAL A 95 12.39 -0.95 0.06
C VAL A 95 11.63 0.29 -0.42
N ARG A 96 12.11 1.50 -0.06
CA ARG A 96 11.44 2.78 -0.40
C ARG A 96 11.91 3.41 -1.69
N ALA A 97 13.13 3.12 -2.13
CA ALA A 97 13.65 3.65 -3.38
C ALA A 97 12.84 3.07 -4.55
N PRO A 98 12.37 3.89 -5.50
CA PRO A 98 11.86 3.34 -6.75
C PRO A 98 13.01 2.51 -7.35
N SER A 99 12.76 1.22 -7.55
CA SER A 99 13.66 0.42 -8.37
C SER A 99 13.75 1.14 -9.72
N ASP A 100 14.95 1.52 -10.14
CA ASP A 100 15.19 2.09 -11.47
C ASP A 100 14.69 1.09 -12.52
N ILE A 101 13.44 1.24 -12.95
CA ILE A 101 12.77 0.48 -14.02
C ILE A 101 11.99 1.48 -14.87
#